data_AF-A0A523TIG8-F1
#
_entry.id   AF-A0A523TIG8-F1
#
_cell.length_a   1.000
_cell.length_b   1.000
_cell.length_c   1.000
_cell.angle_alpha   90.00
_cell.angle_beta   90.00
_cell.angle_gamma   90.00
#
_symmetry.space_group_name_H-M   'P 1'
#
loop_
_entity.id
_entity.type
_entity.pdbx_description
1 polymer ?
#
loop_
_entity_poly.entity_id
_entity_poly.type
_entity_poly.pdbx_seq_one_letter_code
_entity_poly.pdbx_strand_id
1 'polypeptide(L)' 'MDELAEIVGKIVLCVVAVIGMVVVLAGIGLLLAFPIKWTWNVTMPYLFSLPTITWGKAWCLNFLCGCLIKASQGNMNKKL' A
#
# COMPACT_ATOMS: atom_id res chain seq x y z
N MET A 1 5.47 32.60 22.33
CA MET A 1 5.25 31.21 22.81
C MET A 1 4.02 30.62 22.12
N ASP A 2 2.98 31.42 21.88
CA ASP A 2 1.71 30.99 21.29
C ASP A 2 1.80 30.54 19.81
N GLU A 3 2.57 31.23 18.96
CA GLU A 3 2.77 30.81 17.55
C GLU A 3 3.45 29.45 17.41
N LEU A 4 4.41 29.12 18.30
CA LEU A 4 5.08 27.82 18.28
C LEU A 4 4.11 26.69 18.64
N ALA A 5 3.17 26.93 19.56
CA ALA A 5 2.16 25.94 19.92
C ALA A 5 1.20 25.64 18.76
N GLU A 6 0.83 26.64 17.97
CA GLU A 6 -0.04 26.46 16.80
C GLU A 6 0.64 25.64 15.69
N ILE A 7 1.92 25.90 15.42
CA ILE A 7 2.70 25.15 14.42
C ILE A 7 2.87 23.68 14.84
N VAL A 8 3.20 23.43 16.12
CA VAL A 8 3.33 22.07 16.66
C VAL A 8 2.00 21.32 16.60
N GLY A 9 0.89 21.99 16.92
CA GLY A 9 -0.45 21.40 16.80
C GLY A 9 -0.77 20.96 15.37
N LYS A 10 -0.49 21.80 14.36
CA LYS A 10 -0.68 21.45 12.95
C LYS A 10 0.20 20.27 12.51
N ILE A 11 1.47 20.24 12.93
CA ILE A 11 2.39 19.14 12.60
C ILE A 11 1.89 17.82 13.18
N VAL A 12 1.48 17.79 14.45
CA VAL A 12 0.95 16.58 15.10
C VAL A 12 -0.30 16.09 14.37
N LEU A 13 -1.20 17.00 13.98
CA LEU A 13 -2.41 16.65 13.25
C LEU A 13 -2.09 16.06 11.86
N CYS A 14 -1.12 16.63 11.14
CA CYS A 14 -0.63 16.08 9.87
C CYS A 14 -0.04 14.68 10.04
N VAL A 15 0.78 14.45 11.07
CA VAL A 15 1.40 13.15 11.33
C VAL A 15 0.33 12.10 11.65
N VAL A 16 -0.64 12.42 12.51
CA VAL A 16 -1.75 11.52 12.85
C VAL A 16 -2.61 11.23 11.62
N ALA A 17 -2.89 12.22 10.78
CA ALA A 17 -3.65 12.03 9.54
C ALA A 17 -2.93 11.09 8.55
N VAL A 18 -1.62 11.23 8.39
CA VAL A 18 -0.81 10.36 7.53
C VAL A 18 -0.81 8.93 8.06
N ILE A 19 -0.63 8.73 9.37
CA ILE A 19 -0.65 7.40 9.98
C ILE A 19 -2.04 6.75 9.82
N GLY A 20 -3.11 7.50 10.09
CA GLY A 20 -4.48 7.02 9.89
C GLY A 20 -4.75 6.59 8.45
N MET A 21 -4.28 7.38 7.48
CA MET A 21 -4.39 7.04 6.06
C MET A 21 -3.65 5.74 5.71
N VAL A 22 -2.44 5.55 6.24
CA VAL A 22 -1.65 4.32 6.01
C VAL A 22 -2.36 3.09 6.57
N VAL A 23 -2.97 3.19 7.75
CA VAL A 23 -3.71 2.09 8.37
C VAL A 23 -4.96 1.72 7.56
N VAL A 24 -5.72 2.72 7.08
CA VAL A 24 -6.89 2.48 6.22
C VAL A 24 -6.50 1.82 4.90
N LEU A 25 -5.42 2.29 4.27
CA LEU A 25 -4.89 1.70 3.03
C LEU A 25 -4.40 0.27 3.25
N ALA A 26 -3.73 -0.01 4.37
CA ALA A 26 -3.31 -1.36 4.74
C ALA A 26 -4.50 -2.30 4.96
N GLY A 27 -5.58 -1.81 5.59
CA GLY A 27 -6.83 -2.54 5.80
C GLY A 27 -7.56 -2.87 4.49
N ILE A 28 -7.68 -1.90 3.58
CA ILE A 28 -8.21 -2.13 2.22
C ILE A 28 -7.30 -3.12 1.47
N GLY A 29 -5.98 -3.02 1.68
CA GLY A 29 -5.01 -3.95 1.12
C GLY A 29 -5.20 -5.40 1.58
N LEU A 30 -5.69 -5.63 2.80
CA LEU A 30 -6.01 -6.96 3.35
C LEU A 30 -7.26 -7.57 2.69
N LEU A 31 -8.26 -6.75 2.37
CA LEU A 31 -9.43 -7.17 1.60
C LEU A 31 -9.05 -7.58 0.18
N LEU A 32 -8.20 -6.78 -0.49
CA LEU A 32 -7.66 -7.09 -1.81
C LEU A 32 -6.70 -8.28 -1.81
N ALA A 33 -6.05 -8.61 -0.68
CA ALA A 33 -5.18 -9.77 -0.58
C ALA A 33 -5.92 -11.11 -0.79
N PHE A 34 -7.24 -11.14 -0.57
CA PHE A 34 -8.05 -12.35 -0.76
C PHE A 34 -8.16 -12.79 -2.23
N PRO A 35 -8.65 -11.95 -3.17
CA PRO A 35 -8.66 -12.30 -4.59
C PRO A 35 -7.25 -12.52 -5.14
N ILE A 36 -6.24 -11.76 -4.67
CA ILE A 36 -4.85 -11.91 -5.11
C ILE A 36 -4.31 -13.31 -4.76
N LYS A 37 -4.56 -13.80 -3.54
CA LYS A 37 -4.21 -15.17 -3.14
C LYS A 37 -4.86 -16.20 -4.05
N TRP A 38 -6.15 -16.03 -4.33
CA TRP A 38 -6.89 -16.99 -5.15
C TRP A 38 -6.36 -17.04 -6.58
N THR A 39 -6.23 -15.88 -7.23
CA THR A 39 -5.71 -15.77 -8.60
C THR A 39 -4.30 -16.32 -8.71
N TRP A 40 -3.42 -16.04 -7.74
CA TRP A 40 -2.07 -16.60 -7.73
C TRP A 40 -2.10 -18.11 -7.63
N ASN A 41 -2.87 -18.66 -6.69
CA ASN A 41 -2.91 -20.11 -6.44
C ASN A 41 -3.47 -20.92 -7.61
N VAL A 42 -4.28 -20.29 -8.47
CA VAL A 42 -4.81 -20.92 -9.68
C VAL A 42 -3.84 -20.80 -10.85
N THR A 43 -3.23 -19.63 -11.06
CA THR A 43 -2.47 -19.35 -12.29
C THR A 43 -0.98 -19.67 -12.17
N MET A 44 -0.31 -19.23 -11.09
CA MET A 44 1.15 -19.31 -10.97
C MET A 44 1.69 -20.73 -10.77
N PRO A 45 1.07 -21.61 -9.95
CA PRO A 45 1.48 -23.01 -9.86
C PRO A 45 1.24 -23.77 -11.17
N TYR A 46 0.18 -23.44 -11.89
CA TYR A 46 -0.18 -24.13 -13.13
C TYR A 46 0.72 -23.73 -14.30
N LEU A 47 1.00 -22.44 -14.47
CA LEU A 47 1.76 -21.91 -15.60
C LEU A 47 3.28 -21.94 -15.39
N PHE A 48 3.73 -21.69 -14.16
CA PHE A 48 5.14 -21.45 -13.85
C PHE A 48 5.70 -22.40 -12.78
N SER A 49 4.93 -23.39 -12.34
CA SER A 49 5.31 -24.33 -11.26
C SER A 49 5.77 -23.61 -9.97
N LEU A 50 5.22 -22.42 -9.71
CA LEU A 50 5.56 -21.60 -8.56
C LEU A 50 4.81 -22.06 -7.29
N PRO A 51 5.41 -21.89 -6.10
CA PRO A 51 4.76 -22.25 -4.84
C PRO A 51 3.53 -21.37 -4.57
N THR A 52 2.60 -21.96 -3.84
CA THR A 52 1.36 -21.31 -3.39
C THR A 52 1.68 -20.21 -2.36
N ILE A 53 0.91 -19.13 -2.38
CA ILE A 53 1.12 -18.00 -1.46
C ILE A 53 0.13 -18.05 -0.29
N THR A 54 0.62 -17.71 0.89
CA THR A 54 -0.22 -17.51 2.08
C THR A 54 -0.86 -16.13 2.05
N TRP A 55 -1.87 -15.91 2.89
CA TRP A 55 -2.60 -14.63 2.92
C TRP A 55 -1.70 -13.43 3.23
N GLY A 56 -0.75 -13.59 4.17
CA GLY A 56 0.24 -12.55 4.47
C GLY A 56 1.16 -12.24 3.27
N LYS A 57 1.57 -13.26 2.51
CA LYS A 57 2.38 -13.06 1.29
C LYS A 57 1.60 -12.33 0.19
N ALA A 58 0.31 -12.63 0.04
CA ALA A 58 -0.58 -11.94 -0.90
C ALA A 58 -0.75 -10.45 -0.54
N TRP A 59 -0.81 -10.13 0.76
CA TRP A 59 -0.86 -8.75 1.23
C TRP A 59 0.44 -7.98 0.93
N CYS A 60 1.60 -8.57 1.23
CA CYS A 60 2.89 -7.96 0.89
C CYS A 60 3.03 -7.73 -0.62
N LEU A 61 2.55 -8.68 -1.44
CA LEU A 61 2.55 -8.53 -2.91
C LEU A 61 1.67 -7.36 -3.36
N ASN A 62 0.48 -7.23 -2.77
CA ASN A 62 -0.42 -6.11 -3.04
C ASN A 62 0.23 -4.75 -2.68
N PHE A 63 0.87 -4.69 -1.51
CA PHE A 63 1.59 -3.49 -1.07
C PHE A 63 2.75 -3.15 -2.00
N LEU A 64 3.53 -4.16 -2.41
CA LEU A 64 4.65 -3.99 -3.34
C LEU A 64 4.17 -3.49 -4.71
N CYS A 65 3.07 -4.04 -5.25
CA CYS A 65 2.45 -3.56 -6.48
C CYS A 65 1.99 -2.10 -6.34
N GLY A 66 1.40 -1.71 -5.22
CA GLY A 66 1.01 -0.32 -4.94
C GLY A 66 2.22 0.62 -4.95
N CYS A 67 3.31 0.24 -4.29
CA CYS A 67 4.57 0.99 -4.31
C CYS A 67 5.17 1.10 -5.72
N LEU A 68 5.18 -0.01 -6.47
CA LEU A 68 5.75 -0.06 -7.82
C LEU A 68 4.95 0.80 -8.81
N ILE A 69 3.62 0.70 -8.79
CA ILE A 69 2.73 1.49 -9.67
C ILE A 69 2.83 2.98 -9.35
N LYS A 70 2.90 3.35 -8.07
CA LYS A 70 3.08 4.75 -7.67
C LYS A 70 4.44 5.31 -8.10
N ALA A 71 5.50 4.51 -8.01
CA ALA A 71 6.82 4.88 -8.54
C ALA A 71 6.80 5.07 -10.07
N SER A 72 6.00 4.27 -10.80
CA SER A 72 5.81 4.43 -12.23
C SER A 72 5.08 5.74 -12.59
N GLN A 73 4.04 6.11 -11.85
CA GLN A 73 3.26 7.33 -12.10
C GLN A 73 4.03 8.63 -11.80
N GLY A 74 4.93 8.63 -10.81
CA GLY A 74 5.73 9.80 -10.43
C GLY A 74 6.62 10.36 -11.55
N ASN A 75 6.97 9.55 -12.56
CA ASN A 75 7.77 9.98 -13.70
C ASN A 75 6.95 10.60 -14.84
N MET A 76 5.63 10.41 -14.88
CA MET A 76 4.76 10.96 -15.92
C MET A 76 4.40 12.43 -15.68
N ASN A 77 4.42 12.90 -14.43
CA ASN A 77 4.08 14.30 -14.07
C ASN A 77 5.27 15.27 -14.13
N LYS A 78 6.22 15.02 -15.05
CA LYS A 78 7.34 15.94 -15.37
C LYS A 78 7.28 16.48 -16.81
N LYS A 79 6.19 16.23 -17.52
CA LYS A 79 5.93 16.79 -18.85
C LYS A 79 4.56 17.46 -18.87
N LEU A 80 4.47 18.68 -18.35
CA LEU A 80 3.48 19.70 -18.72
C LEU A 80 3.97 21.06 -18.24
#